data_AF-A0A2P4WVP8-F1
#
_entry.id   AF-A0A2P4WVP8-F1
#
_cell.length_a   1.000
_cell.length_b   1.000
_cell.length_c   1.000
_cell.angle_alpha   90.00
_cell.angle_beta   90.00
_cell.angle_gamma   90.00
#
_symmetry.space_group_name_H-M   'P 1'
#
loop_
_entity.id
_entity.type
_entity.pdbx_description
1 polymer ?
#
loop_
_entity_poly.entity_id
_entity_poly.type
_entity_poly.pdbx_seq_one_letter_code
_entity_poly.pdbx_strand_id
1 'polypeptide(L)' 'MSVYTKFAIIGAGGVGGTVADELLKKGVSVAILTRDETKPELQAFKERGATLHQV' A
#
# COMPACT_ATOMS: atom_id res chain seq x y z
N MET A 1 19.66 11.81 -1.30
CA MET A 1 18.56 12.78 -1.14
C MET A 1 17.45 12.07 -0.37
N SER A 2 17.47 12.16 0.97
CA SER A 2 16.50 11.46 1.83
C SER A 2 15.21 12.27 1.89
N VAL A 3 14.37 12.11 0.87
CA VAL A 3 12.99 12.62 0.90
C VAL A 3 12.19 11.51 1.55
N TYR A 4 11.59 11.76 2.71
CA TYR A 4 10.71 10.82 3.38
C TYR A 4 9.57 10.39 2.45
N THR A 5 9.74 9.27 1.74
CA THR A 5 8.72 8.74 0.84
C THR A 5 7.94 7.63 1.54
N LYS A 6 7.20 8.01 2.58
CA LYS A 6 6.12 7.16 3.12
C LYS A 6 4.81 7.65 2.49
N PHE A 7 4.21 6.81 1.65
CA PHE A 7 2.94 7.12 1.00
C PHE A 7 1.80 6.46 1.75
N ALA A 8 0.70 7.17 1.97
CA ALA A 8 -0.51 6.61 2.54
C ALA A 8 -1.61 6.57 1.47
N ILE A 9 -2.19 5.40 1.22
CA ILE A 9 -3.26 5.18 0.23
C ILE A 9 -4.51 4.75 0.97
N ILE A 10 -5.55 5.57 0.91
CA ILE A 10 -6.87 5.25 1.49
C ILE A 10 -7.69 4.58 0.38
N GLY A 11 -7.93 3.28 0.53
CA GLY A 11 -8.64 2.46 -0.44
C GLY A 11 -7.75 1.93 -1.57
N ALA A 12 -7.15 0.76 -1.36
CA ALA A 12 -6.48 0.00 -2.43
C ALA A 12 -7.48 -0.85 -3.22
N GLY A 13 -8.39 -0.18 -3.96
CA GLY A 13 -9.12 -0.81 -5.05
C GLY A 13 -8.25 -0.93 -6.30
N GLY A 14 -8.85 -0.95 -7.50
CA GLY A 14 -8.10 -1.09 -8.75
C GLY A 14 -6.98 -0.05 -8.93
N VAL A 15 -7.30 1.25 -8.83
CA VAL A 15 -6.29 2.31 -9.03
C VAL A 15 -5.32 2.40 -7.85
N GLY A 16 -5.82 2.37 -6.61
CA GLY A 16 -4.99 2.44 -5.41
C GLY A 16 -4.01 1.27 -5.30
N GLY A 17 -4.43 0.09 -5.74
CA GLY A 17 -3.58 -1.10 -5.82
C GLY A 17 -2.49 -0.97 -6.87
N THR A 18 -2.80 -0.52 -8.10
CA THR A 18 -1.77 -0.30 -9.14
C THR A 18 -0.74 0.73 -8.71
N VAL A 19 -1.17 1.82 -8.06
CA VAL A 19 -0.25 2.85 -7.55
C VAL A 19 0.60 2.30 -6.40
N ALA A 20 0.01 1.53 -5.48
CA ALA A 20 0.75 0.86 -4.41
C ALA A 20 1.81 -0.10 -4.98
N ASP A 21 1.46 -0.85 -6.02
CA ASP A 21 2.36 -1.81 -6.69
C ASP A 21 3.60 -1.13 -7.27
N GLU A 22 3.39 -0.04 -8.03
CA GLU A 22 4.47 0.72 -8.65
C GLU A 22 5.34 1.45 -7.63
N LEU A 23 4.76 1.93 -6.53
CA LEU A 23 5.50 2.55 -5.44
C LEU A 23 6.35 1.51 -4.68
N LEU A 24 5.78 0.34 -4.37
CA LEU A 24 6.51 -0.75 -3.71
C LEU A 24 7.66 -1.27 -4.58
N LYS A 25 7.47 -1.41 -5.90
CA LYS A 25 8.55 -1.76 -6.84
C LYS A 25 9.71 -0.76 -6.84
N LYS A 26 9.42 0.52 -6.61
CA LYS A 26 10.44 1.57 -6.51
C LYS A 26 11.18 1.56 -5.16
N GLY A 27 10.92 0.59 -4.29
CA GLY A 27 11.54 0.48 -2.97
C GLY A 27 10.99 1.50 -1.97
N VAL A 28 9.77 2.00 -2.21
CA VAL A 28 9.14 3.04 -1.42
C VAL A 28 8.19 2.44 -0.39
N SER A 29 8.18 2.97 0.84
CA SER A 29 7.25 2.52 1.87
C SER A 29 5.82 3.02 1.61
N VAL A 30 4.88 2.10 1.45
CA VAL A 30 3.45 2.41 1.25
C VAL A 30 2.64 1.89 2.44
N ALA A 31 1.79 2.74 3.00
CA ALA A 31 0.78 2.42 3.99
C ALA A 31 -0.59 2.40 3.30
N ILE A 32 -1.33 1.31 3.40
CA ILE A 32 -2.67 1.19 2.83
C ILE A 32 -3.67 1.22 3.97
N LEU A 33 -4.54 2.22 3.97
CA LEU A 33 -5.66 2.35 4.88
C LEU A 33 -6.91 1.78 4.21
N THR A 34 -7.48 0.74 4.80
CA THR A 34 -8.69 0.06 4.29
C THR A 34 -9.65 -0.19 5.44
N ARG A 35 -10.95 -0.14 5.15
CA ARG A 35 -11.98 -0.56 6.11
C ARG A 35 -12.02 -2.07 6.30
N ASP A 36 -11.62 -2.80 5.27
CA ASP A 36 -11.68 -4.25 5.22
C ASP A 36 -10.29 -4.80 4.87
N GLU A 37 -9.61 -5.36 5.86
CA GLU A 37 -8.27 -5.95 5.70
C GLU A 37 -8.31 -7.39 5.17
N THR A 38 -9.50 -7.98 5.03
CA THR A 38 -9.65 -9.38 4.61
C THR A 38 -9.50 -9.59 3.11
N LYS A 39 -9.36 -8.51 2.32
CA LYS A 39 -9.24 -8.65 0.88
C LYS A 39 -7.88 -9.25 0.49
N PRO A 40 -7.86 -10.24 -0.41
CA PRO A 40 -6.62 -10.92 -0.84
C PRO A 40 -5.62 -9.97 -1.51
N GLU A 41 -6.12 -8.93 -2.18
CA GLU A 41 -5.28 -7.89 -2.80
C GLU A 41 -4.42 -7.15 -1.77
N LEU A 42 -4.98 -6.88 -0.59
CA LEU A 42 -4.30 -6.19 0.51
C LEU A 42 -3.22 -7.08 1.15
N GLN A 43 -3.44 -8.38 1.25
CA GLN A 43 -2.41 -9.34 1.67
C GLN A 43 -1.22 -9.38 0.70
N ALA A 44 -1.48 -9.36 -0.61
CA ALA A 44 -0.41 -9.30 -1.60
C ALA A 44 0.44 -8.02 -1.46
N PHE A 45 -0.18 -6.88 -1.11
CA PHE A 45 0.57 -5.66 -0.80
C PHE A 45 1.35 -5.77 0.52
N LYS A 46 0.82 -6.46 1.53
CA LYS A 46 1.54 -6.73 2.80
C LYS A 46 2.81 -7.55 2.58
N GLU A 47 2.72 -8.62 1.80
CA GLU A 47 3.87 -9.47 1.47
C GLU A 47 4.96 -8.70 0.70
N ARG A 48 4.55 -7.70 -0.08
CA ARG A 48 5.46 -6.80 -0.80
C ARG A 48 6.06 -5.68 0.07
N GLY A 49 5.72 -5.62 1.36
CA GLY A 49 6.25 -4.66 2.32
C GLY A 49 5.37 -3.44 2.57
N ALA A 50 4.10 -3.46 2.14
CA ALA A 50 3.15 -2.42 2.51
C ALA A 50 2.66 -2.58 3.96
N THR A 51 2.43 -1.46 4.63
CA THR A 51 1.83 -1.45 5.97
C THR A 51 0.31 -1.33 5.84
N LEU A 52 -0.45 -2.28 6.38
CA LEU A 52 -1.91 -2.21 6.38
C LEU A 52 -2.41 -1.57 7.67
N HIS A 53 -3.29 -0.58 7.53
CA HIS A 53 -4.02 0.00 8.64
C HIS A 53 -5.51 -0.18 8.42
N GLN A 54 -6.16 -0.87 9.35
CA GLN A 54 -7.62 -0.91 9.40
C GLN A 54 -8.13 0.43 9.93
N VAL A 55 -9.02 1.11 9.19
CA VAL A 55 -9.67 2.37 9.58
C VAL A 55 -11.17 2.34 9.40
#